data_AF-A0A951G3P8-F1
#
_entry.id   AF-A0A951G3P8-F1
#
_cell.length_a   1.000
_cell.length_b   1.000
_cell.length_c   1.000
_cell.angle_alpha   90.00
_cell.angle_beta   90.00
_cell.angle_gamma   90.00
#
_symmetry.space_group_name_H-M   'P 1'
#
loop_
_entity.id
_entity.type
_entity.pdbx_description
1 polymer ?
#
loop_
_entity_poly.entity_id
_entity_poly.type
_entity_poly.pdbx_seq_one_letter_code
_entity_poly.pdbx_strand_id
1 'polypeptide(L)' 'MLITRSQRSHIRLEALERWRAAAQLVSARWERFLHTEPEMRIFAYASYVAALDSEEAAAAYLEAVARPAAA' A
#
# COMPACT_ATOMS: atom_id res chain seq x y z
N MET A 1 -16.51 -22.42 0.85
CA MET A 1 -17.05 -21.29 0.07
C MET A 1 -16.25 -21.22 -1.23
N LEU A 2 -16.86 -21.47 -2.40
CA LEU A 2 -16.15 -21.54 -3.70
C LEU A 2 -16.10 -20.14 -4.33
N ILE A 3 -14.93 -19.49 -4.31
CA ILE A 3 -14.71 -18.22 -4.99
C ILE A 3 -14.58 -18.49 -6.50
N THR A 4 -15.50 -17.94 -7.29
CA THR A 4 -15.54 -18.07 -8.75
C THR A 4 -14.36 -17.31 -9.40
N ARG A 5 -13.99 -17.65 -10.65
CA ARG A 5 -12.90 -16.96 -11.38
C ARG A 5 -13.10 -15.43 -11.45
N SER A 6 -14.35 -14.99 -11.63
CA SER A 6 -14.72 -13.56 -11.68
C SER A 6 -14.47 -12.85 -10.34
N GLN A 7 -14.74 -13.52 -9.22
CA GLN A 7 -14.51 -12.96 -7.90
C GLN A 7 -13.01 -12.89 -7.55
N ARG A 8 -12.20 -13.86 -8.00
CA ARG A 8 -10.73 -13.78 -7.86
C ARG A 8 -10.11 -12.62 -8.64
N SER A 9 -10.57 -12.37 -9.87
CA SER A 9 -10.08 -11.22 -10.65
C SER A 9 -10.45 -9.90 -9.99
N HIS A 10 -11.64 -9.80 -9.39
CA HIS A 10 -12.07 -8.62 -8.65
C HIS A 10 -11.17 -8.36 -7.44
N ILE A 11 -10.96 -9.38 -6.59
CA ILE A 11 -10.12 -9.29 -5.40
C ILE A 11 -8.69 -8.89 -5.76
N ARG A 12 -8.14 -9.43 -6.86
CA ARG A 12 -6.80 -9.08 -7.34
C ARG A 12 -6.73 -7.62 -7.82
N LEU A 13 -7.77 -7.14 -8.51
CA LEU A 13 -7.85 -5.75 -8.95
C LEU A 13 -7.93 -4.80 -7.74
N GLU A 14 -8.77 -5.10 -6.76
CA GLU A 14 -8.89 -4.31 -5.52
C GLU A 14 -7.57 -4.27 -4.75
N ALA A 15 -6.86 -5.41 -4.65
CA ALA A 15 -5.55 -5.47 -4.01
C ALA A 15 -4.50 -4.61 -4.74
N LEU A 16 -4.53 -4.61 -6.07
CA LEU A 16 -3.64 -3.79 -6.88
C LEU A 16 -3.91 -2.30 -6.70
N GLU A 17 -5.19 -1.89 -6.72
CA GLU A 17 -5.58 -0.50 -6.48
C GLU A 17 -5.22 -0.03 -5.07
N ARG A 18 -5.39 -0.90 -4.06
CA ARG A 18 -4.97 -0.60 -2.69
C ARG A 18 -3.46 -0.38 -2.58
N TRP A 19 -2.67 -1.23 -3.22
CA TRP A 19 -1.21 -1.06 -3.26
C TRP A 19 -0.81 0.23 -3.98
N ARG A 20 -1.42 0.54 -5.14
CA ARG A 20 -1.18 1.79 -5.88
C ARG A 20 -1.50 3.02 -5.04
N ALA A 21 -2.63 3.03 -4.33
CA ALA A 21 -3.02 4.13 -3.46
C ALA A 21 -2.02 4.32 -2.30
N ALA A 22 -1.53 3.23 -1.71
CA ALA A 22 -0.52 3.30 -0.66
C ALA A 22 0.82 3.83 -1.19
N ALA A 23 1.28 3.37 -2.35
CA ALA A 23 2.50 3.86 -2.99
C ALA A 23 2.43 5.36 -3.34
N GLN A 24 1.26 5.83 -3.83
CA GLN A 24 1.02 7.26 -4.06
C GLN A 24 1.08 8.06 -2.75
N LEU A 25 0.52 7.53 -1.66
CA LEU A 25 0.58 8.16 -0.35
C LEU A 25 2.03 8.27 0.14
N VAL A 26 2.83 7.21 0.01
CA VAL A 26 4.26 7.22 0.35
C VAL A 26 4.99 8.33 -0.41
N SER A 27 4.79 8.41 -1.73
CA SER A 27 5.38 9.46 -2.55
C SER A 27 4.97 10.87 -2.09
N ALA A 28 3.69 11.08 -1.79
CA ALA A 28 3.19 12.38 -1.32
C ALA A 28 3.76 12.76 0.06
N ARG A 29 3.94 11.79 0.97
CA ARG A 29 4.52 12.04 2.29
C ARG A 29 6.02 12.29 2.23
N TRP A 30 6.73 11.65 1.31
CA TRP A 30 8.13 11.93 1.03
C TRP A 30 8.32 13.36 0.51
N GLU A 31 7.57 13.74 -0.52
CA GLU A 31 7.51 15.12 -1.04
C GLU A 31 7.24 16.12 0.08
N ARG A 32 6.26 15.84 0.96
CA ARG A 32 5.96 16.70 2.11
C ARG A 32 7.13 16.82 3.07
N PHE A 33 7.79 15.72 3.42
CA PHE A 33 8.94 15.71 4.32
C PHE A 33 10.07 16.61 3.80
N LEU A 34 10.38 16.55 2.50
CA LEU A 34 11.43 17.36 1.88
C LEU A 34 11.15 18.87 1.97
N HIS A 35 9.88 19.26 1.85
CA HIS A 35 9.45 20.66 1.86
C HIS A 35 8.93 21.15 3.22
N THR A 36 9.07 20.35 4.29
CA THR A 36 8.62 20.73 5.62
C THR A 36 9.72 21.46 6.39
N GLU A 37 9.31 22.52 7.10
CA GLU A 37 10.17 23.28 8.00
C GLU A 37 10.89 22.36 9.01
N PRO A 38 12.13 22.68 9.41
CA PRO A 38 12.92 21.81 10.28
C PRO A 38 12.20 21.39 11.57
N GLU A 39 11.46 22.30 12.20
CA GLU A 39 10.73 22.07 13.46
C GLU A 39 9.62 21.01 13.32
N MET A 40 9.02 20.89 12.13
CA MET A 40 7.93 19.96 11.85
C MET A 40 8.40 18.68 11.15
N ARG A 41 9.67 18.60 10.80
CA ARG A 41 10.24 17.52 9.99
C ARG A 41 10.13 16.15 10.67
N ILE A 42 10.21 16.09 12.00
CA ILE A 42 10.04 14.84 12.76
C ILE A 42 8.64 14.25 12.57
N PHE A 43 7.60 15.07 12.56
CA PHE A 43 6.22 14.64 12.34
C PHE A 43 5.98 14.25 10.88
N ALA A 44 6.56 15.00 9.93
CA ALA A 44 6.49 14.65 8.51
C ALA A 44 7.19 13.31 8.24
N TYR A 45 8.33 13.05 8.88
CA TYR A 45 9.04 11.77 8.78
C TYR A 45 8.22 10.62 9.39
N ALA A 46 7.66 10.80 10.59
CA ALA A 46 6.80 9.79 11.19
C ALA A 46 5.57 9.46 10.31
N SER A 47 4.97 10.48 9.68
CA SER A 47 3.88 10.28 8.73
C SER A 47 4.31 9.56 7.44
N TYR A 48 5.55 9.75 7.01
CA TYR A 48 6.13 9.01 5.88
C TYR A 48 6.37 7.54 6.24
N VAL A 49 6.91 7.26 7.42
CA VAL A 49 7.09 5.86 7.91
C VAL A 49 5.75 5.14 8.02
N ALA A 50 4.72 5.77 8.59
CA ALA A 50 3.39 5.16 8.65
C ALA A 50 2.78 4.88 7.26
N ALA A 51 3.13 5.67 6.24
CA ALA A 51 2.74 5.40 4.86
C ALA A 51 3.48 4.17 4.29
N LEU A 52 4.76 4.00 4.60
CA LEU A 52 5.53 2.81 4.21
C LEU A 52 4.95 1.55 4.85
N ASP A 53 4.61 1.57 6.13
CA ASP A 53 3.97 0.43 6.80
C ASP A 53 2.65 0.04 6.11
N SER A 54 1.90 1.05 5.66
CA SER A 54 0.65 0.83 4.91
C SER A 54 0.88 0.25 3.51
N GLU A 55 1.95 0.69 2.83
CA GLU A 55 2.35 0.15 1.53
C GLU A 55 2.82 -1.31 1.65
N GLU A 56 3.63 -1.62 2.66
CA GLU A 56 4.08 -2.99 2.96
C GLU A 56 2.88 -3.91 3.21
N ALA A 57 1.93 -3.49 4.05
CA ALA A 57 0.72 -4.26 4.31
C ALA A 57 -0.12 -4.48 3.04
N ALA A 58 -0.21 -3.48 2.16
CA ALA A 58 -0.91 -3.61 0.88
C ALA A 58 -0.18 -4.54 -0.10
N ALA A 59 1.15 -4.50 -0.14
CA ALA A 59 1.98 -5.37 -0.96
C ALA A 59 1.85 -6.84 -0.51
N ALA A 60 1.89 -7.09 0.81
CA ALA A 60 1.68 -8.41 1.39
C ALA A 60 0.30 -8.97 1.04
N TYR A 61 -0.75 -8.13 1.10
CA TYR A 61 -2.10 -8.54 0.67
C TYR A 61 -2.16 -8.84 -0.83
N LEU A 62 -1.55 -8.00 -1.68
CA LEU A 62 -1.47 -8.22 -3.11
C LEU A 62 -0.76 -9.53 -3.45
N GLU A 63 0.35 -9.83 -2.77
CA GLU A 63 1.07 -11.09 -2.92
C GLU A 63 0.19 -12.28 -2.52
N ALA A 64 -0.50 -12.19 -1.37
CA ALA A 64 -1.37 -13.24 -0.87
C ALA A 64 -2.51 -13.57 -1.85
N VAL A 65 -3.10 -12.57 -2.51
CA VAL A 65 -4.18 -12.80 -3.50
C VAL A 65 -3.64 -13.17 -4.90
N ALA A 66 -2.38 -12.84 -5.21
CA ALA A 66 -1.75 -13.17 -6.47
C ALA A 66 -1.17 -14.59 -6.50
N ARG A 67 -0.79 -15.13 -5.33
CA ARG A 67 -0.25 -16.48 -5.19
C ARG A 67 -1.35 -17.52 -5.43
N PRO A 68 -1.17 -18.45 -6.39
CA PRO A 68 -2.10 -19.57 -6.52
C PRO A 68 -2.03 -20.43 -5.26
N ALA A 69 -3.17 -20.94 -4.80
CA ALA A 69 -3.19 -21.94 -3.73
C ALA A 69 -2.31 -23.11 -4.16
N ALA A 70 -1.27 -23.41 -3.37
CA ALA A 70 -0.41 -24.55 -3.62
C ALA A 70 -1.29 -25.81 -3.72
N ALA A 71 -1.12 -26.56 -4.81
CA ALA A 71 -1.81 -27.83 -5.08
C ALA A 71 -1.27 -28.95 -4.18
#